data_AF-A0MYH9-F1
#
_entry.id   AF-A0MYH9-F1
#
_cell.length_a   1.000
_cell.length_b   1.000
_cell.length_c   1.000
_cell.angle_alpha   90.00
_cell.angle_beta   90.00
_cell.angle_gamma   90.00
#
_symmetry.space_group_name_H-M   'P 1'
#
loop_
_entity.id
_entity.type
_entity.pdbx_description
1 polymer ?
#
loop_
_entity_poly.entity_id
_entity_poly.type
_entity_poly.pdbx_seq_one_letter_code
_entity_poly.pdbx_strand_id
1 'polypeptide(L)'
;LHGVGVSVVNALSTRVSVEVKTDGYRWTQDYKLGVPTAPLARHEATEETGTTVTFWADGDVFETTDYSFETLSRRFQEMAFLNKGLTLKLTDEREAAKATAGADSAEVVDVPDEEPTRTVTYHYENGIVDFVKYLNSR
;
A
#
# COMPACT_ATOMS: atom_id res chain seq x y z
N LEU A 1 9.34 -9.95 -17.88
CA LEU A 1 8.13 -9.49 -17.16
C LEU A 1 6.97 -10.38 -17.61
N HIS A 2 6.29 -11.11 -16.71
CA HIS A 2 5.34 -12.18 -17.09
C HIS A 2 3.88 -11.71 -17.25
N GLY A 3 3.54 -10.46 -16.95
CA GLY A 3 2.18 -9.93 -17.11
C GLY A 3 1.10 -10.52 -16.18
N VAL A 4 1.47 -11.42 -15.27
CA VAL A 4 0.54 -12.20 -14.42
C VAL A 4 0.34 -11.63 -13.01
N GLY A 5 1.05 -10.58 -12.60
CA GLY A 5 1.08 -10.14 -11.20
C GLY A 5 -0.31 -9.78 -10.66
N VAL A 6 -0.97 -8.80 -11.28
CA VAL A 6 -2.29 -8.32 -10.83
C VAL A 6 -3.41 -9.34 -11.05
N SER A 7 -3.31 -10.18 -12.08
CA SER A 7 -4.29 -11.24 -12.33
C SER A 7 -4.25 -12.32 -11.27
N VAL A 8 -3.06 -12.68 -10.77
CA VAL A 8 -2.92 -13.63 -9.64
C VAL A 8 -3.49 -13.01 -8.37
N VAL A 9 -3.17 -11.75 -8.07
CA VAL A 9 -3.75 -11.06 -6.89
C VAL A 9 -5.28 -11.08 -6.94
N ASN A 10 -5.88 -10.79 -8.10
CA ASN A 10 -7.33 -10.84 -8.29
C ASN A 10 -7.91 -12.25 -8.14
N ALA A 11 -7.24 -13.27 -8.68
CA ALA A 11 -7.68 -14.66 -8.57
C ALA A 11 -7.64 -15.20 -7.13
N LEU A 12 -6.73 -14.69 -6.29
CA LEU A 12 -6.54 -15.12 -4.90
C LEU A 12 -7.18 -14.17 -3.89
N SER A 13 -8.12 -13.32 -4.34
CA SER A 13 -8.83 -12.37 -3.48
C SER A 13 -10.33 -12.59 -3.53
N THR A 14 -11.00 -12.45 -2.38
CA THR A 14 -12.48 -12.44 -2.32
C THR A 14 -13.07 -11.25 -3.05
N ARG A 15 -12.36 -10.11 -2.99
CA ARG A 15 -12.72 -8.84 -3.62
C ARG A 15 -11.46 -8.10 -4.08
N VAL A 16 -11.57 -7.38 -5.19
CA VAL A 16 -10.61 -6.34 -5.59
C VAL A 16 -11.38 -5.11 -6.06
N SER A 17 -10.95 -3.93 -5.65
CA SER A 17 -11.46 -2.64 -6.10
C SER A 17 -10.31 -1.87 -6.75
N VAL A 18 -10.51 -1.43 -7.98
CA VAL A 18 -9.52 -0.65 -8.75
C VAL A 18 -10.10 0.71 -9.06
N GLU A 19 -9.35 1.76 -8.72
CA GLU A 19 -9.61 3.13 -9.14
C GLU A 19 -8.45 3.62 -10.00
N VAL A 20 -8.74 4.22 -11.14
CA VAL A 20 -7.74 4.81 -12.04
C VAL A 20 -8.15 6.24 -12.34
N LYS A 21 -7.23 7.18 -12.18
CA LYS A 21 -7.38 8.58 -12.61
C LYS A 21 -6.51 8.78 -13.84
N THR A 22 -7.16 8.89 -15.01
CA THR A 22 -6.49 9.03 -16.30
C THR A 22 -7.45 9.60 -17.35
N ASP A 23 -6.90 10.16 -18.43
CA ASP A 23 -7.65 10.81 -19.51
C ASP A 23 -8.64 11.89 -19.04
N GLY A 24 -8.29 12.57 -17.94
CA GLY A 24 -9.09 13.64 -17.35
C GLY A 24 -10.29 13.17 -16.52
N TYR A 25 -10.42 11.87 -16.23
CA TYR A 25 -11.54 11.31 -15.45
C TYR A 25 -11.08 10.27 -14.42
N ARG A 26 -11.87 10.11 -13.35
CA ARG A 26 -11.78 8.98 -12.43
C ARG A 26 -12.57 7.80 -12.98
N TRP A 27 -12.01 6.60 -12.89
CA TRP A 27 -12.58 5.34 -13.36
C TRP A 27 -12.56 4.32 -12.24
N THR A 28 -13.61 3.51 -12.09
CA THR A 28 -13.63 2.43 -11.09
C THR A 28 -14.12 1.12 -11.68
N GLN A 29 -13.57 0.02 -11.16
CA GLN A 29 -14.07 -1.32 -11.43
C GLN A 29 -13.86 -2.23 -10.22
N ASP A 30 -14.92 -2.94 -9.83
CA ASP A 30 -14.89 -3.92 -8.76
C ASP A 30 -14.88 -5.34 -9.32
N TYR A 31 -14.22 -6.23 -8.60
CA TYR A 31 -14.11 -7.66 -8.89
C TYR A 31 -14.48 -8.45 -7.64
N LYS A 32 -15.13 -9.60 -7.85
CA LYS A 32 -15.42 -10.58 -6.81
C LYS A 32 -14.97 -11.95 -7.30
N LEU A 33 -14.12 -12.63 -6.53
CA LEU A 33 -13.56 -13.94 -6.88
C LEU A 33 -12.99 -13.97 -8.31
N GLY A 34 -12.20 -12.96 -8.67
CA GLY A 34 -11.60 -12.82 -10.00
C GLY A 34 -12.49 -12.25 -11.11
N VAL A 35 -13.81 -12.10 -10.90
CA VAL A 35 -14.76 -11.72 -11.96
C VAL A 35 -15.23 -10.26 -11.79
N PRO A 36 -15.27 -9.42 -12.84
CA PRO A 36 -15.86 -8.09 -12.79
C PRO A 36 -17.32 -8.12 -12.31
N THR A 37 -17.68 -7.24 -11.38
CA THR A 37 -19.07 -7.14 -10.87
C THR A 37 -19.94 -6.24 -11.75
N ALA A 38 -19.33 -5.33 -12.51
CA ALA A 38 -19.97 -4.42 -13.44
C ALA A 38 -18.98 -3.99 -14.54
N PRO A 39 -19.47 -3.40 -15.65
CA PRO A 39 -18.61 -2.69 -16.60
C PRO A 39 -17.83 -1.55 -15.93
N LEU A 40 -16.71 -1.14 -16.53
CA LEU A 40 -15.91 0.00 -16.08
C LEU A 40 -16.77 1.27 -15.98
N ALA A 41 -16.80 1.88 -14.80
CA ALA A 41 -17.58 3.10 -14.54
C ALA A 41 -16.69 4.33 -14.66
N ARG A 42 -17.15 5.34 -15.43
CA ARG A 42 -16.54 6.67 -15.51
C ARG A 42 -17.22 7.61 -14.52
N HIS A 43 -16.43 8.42 -13.82
CA HIS A 43 -16.88 9.36 -12.80
C HIS A 43 -16.57 10.81 -13.20
N GLU A 44 -16.41 11.69 -12.22
CA GLU A 44 -16.11 13.11 -12.43
C GLU A 44 -14.77 13.33 -13.14
N ALA A 45 -14.64 14.54 -13.69
CA ALA A 45 -13.39 15.01 -14.26
C ALA A 45 -12.37 15.28 -13.16
N THR A 46 -11.10 15.00 -13.43
CA THR A 46 -9.99 15.23 -12.51
C THR A 46 -8.71 15.58 -13.29
N GLU A 47 -7.89 16.44 -12.70
CA GLU A 47 -6.54 16.76 -13.21
C GLU A 47 -5.47 15.83 -12.59
N GLU A 48 -5.85 15.04 -11.59
CA GLU A 48 -4.95 14.09 -10.94
C GLU A 48 -4.73 12.85 -11.81
N THR A 49 -3.58 12.20 -11.60
CA THR A 49 -3.26 10.92 -12.22
C THR A 49 -2.85 9.90 -11.17
N GLY A 50 -3.20 8.63 -11.38
CA GLY A 50 -2.76 7.57 -10.50
C GLY A 50 -3.66 6.34 -10.56
N THR A 51 -3.22 5.30 -9.87
CA THR A 51 -3.97 4.05 -9.75
C THR A 51 -3.96 3.61 -8.30
N THR A 52 -5.15 3.33 -7.78
CA THR A 52 -5.36 2.77 -6.45
C THR A 52 -5.93 1.37 -6.63
N VAL A 53 -5.31 0.39 -5.96
CA VAL A 53 -5.79 -0.99 -5.94
C VAL A 53 -5.97 -1.40 -4.49
N THR A 54 -7.18 -1.83 -4.15
CA THR A 54 -7.53 -2.39 -2.84
C THR A 54 -7.96 -3.82 -3.04
N PHE A 55 -7.43 -4.75 -2.25
CA PHE A 55 -7.75 -6.17 -2.37
C PHE A 55 -7.93 -6.83 -1.00
N TRP A 56 -8.69 -7.91 -0.97
CA TRP A 56 -8.99 -8.69 0.23
C TRP A 56 -8.61 -10.14 -0.01
N ALA A 57 -7.50 -10.59 0.59
CA ALA A 57 -7.00 -11.96 0.44
C ALA A 57 -8.06 -13.00 0.80
N ASP A 58 -8.07 -14.10 0.06
CA ASP A 58 -9.02 -15.19 0.26
C ASP A 58 -8.61 -16.13 1.40
N GLY A 59 -9.40 -16.15 2.48
CA GLY A 59 -9.17 -17.01 3.66
C GLY A 59 -9.40 -18.49 3.39
N ASP A 60 -10.06 -18.86 2.28
CA ASP A 60 -10.16 -20.26 1.86
C ASP A 60 -8.88 -20.73 1.14
N VAL A 61 -8.06 -19.79 0.66
CA VAL A 61 -6.79 -20.06 -0.04
C VAL A 61 -5.59 -19.93 0.90
N PHE A 62 -5.56 -18.88 1.71
CA PHE A 62 -4.44 -18.58 2.60
C PHE A 62 -4.71 -19.03 4.04
N GLU A 63 -3.73 -19.66 4.67
CA GLU A 63 -3.79 -20.04 6.09
C GLU A 63 -3.94 -18.82 7.03
N THR A 64 -3.42 -17.67 6.62
CA THR A 64 -3.57 -16.40 7.32
C THR A 64 -3.76 -15.26 6.33
N THR A 65 -4.64 -14.34 6.68
CA THR A 65 -4.85 -13.07 5.96
C THR A 65 -4.32 -11.87 6.75
N ASP A 66 -3.60 -12.11 7.84
CA ASP A 66 -3.01 -11.06 8.67
C ASP A 66 -1.66 -10.61 8.11
N TYR A 67 -1.58 -9.35 7.71
CA TYR A 67 -0.35 -8.78 7.19
C TYR A 67 0.58 -8.33 8.32
N SER A 68 1.84 -8.76 8.26
CA SER A 68 2.90 -8.30 9.18
C SER A 68 3.39 -6.91 8.78
N PHE A 69 3.22 -5.94 9.67
CA PHE A 69 3.72 -4.58 9.46
C PHE A 69 5.24 -4.57 9.27
N GLU A 70 5.99 -5.32 10.09
CA GLU A 70 7.45 -5.38 10.02
C GLU A 70 7.93 -5.93 8.66
N THR A 71 7.28 -6.99 8.17
CA THR A 71 7.64 -7.58 6.88
C THR A 71 7.42 -6.59 5.74
N LEU A 72 6.28 -5.90 5.71
CA LEU A 72 5.98 -4.88 4.70
C LEU A 72 6.90 -3.66 4.81
N SER A 73 7.09 -3.17 6.03
CA SER A 73 7.96 -2.04 6.37
C SER A 73 9.38 -2.27 5.86
N ARG A 74 9.99 -3.41 6.19
CA ARG A 74 11.33 -3.79 5.69
C ARG A 74 11.36 -3.82 4.16
N ARG A 75 10.33 -4.41 3.53
CA ARG A 75 10.28 -4.57 2.08
C ARG A 75 10.14 -3.22 1.36
N PHE A 76 9.33 -2.30 1.88
CA PHE A 76 9.20 -0.96 1.33
C PHE A 76 10.44 -0.10 1.58
N GLN A 77 11.08 -0.24 2.74
CA GLN A 77 12.35 0.43 3.01
C GLN A 77 13.44 0.03 2.01
N GLU A 78 13.60 -1.27 1.75
CA GLU A 78 14.50 -1.78 0.71
C GLU A 78 14.16 -1.19 -0.67
N MET A 79 12.89 -1.12 -1.04
CA MET A 79 12.47 -0.53 -2.32
C MET A 79 12.80 0.97 -2.40
N ALA A 80 12.60 1.73 -1.33
CA ALA A 80 12.94 3.15 -1.29
C ALA A 80 14.47 3.36 -1.44
N PHE A 81 15.29 2.49 -0.86
CA PHE A 81 16.74 2.53 -1.09
C PHE A 81 17.13 2.25 -2.55
N LEU A 82 16.42 1.36 -3.23
CA LEU A 82 16.73 1.00 -4.62
C LEU A 82 16.23 2.04 -5.64
N ASN A 83 15.25 2.86 -5.26
CA ASN A 83 14.62 3.85 -6.13
C ASN A 83 14.82 5.26 -5.56
N LYS A 84 15.93 5.92 -5.95
CA LYS A 84 16.26 7.27 -5.48
C LYS A 84 15.13 8.26 -5.74
N GLY A 85 14.81 9.06 -4.73
CA GLY A 85 13.75 10.08 -4.81
C GLY A 85 12.32 9.52 -4.76
N LEU A 86 12.12 8.20 -4.62
CA LEU A 86 10.80 7.60 -4.42
C LEU A 86 10.43 7.67 -2.93
N THR A 87 9.31 8.31 -2.64
CA THR A 87 8.69 8.27 -1.32
C THR A 87 7.72 7.09 -1.23
N LEU A 88 7.88 6.26 -0.20
CA LEU A 88 6.95 5.19 0.14
C LEU A 88 6.40 5.41 1.55
N LYS A 89 5.08 5.46 1.69
CA LYS A 89 4.37 5.57 2.96
C LYS A 89 3.62 4.28 3.25
N LEU A 90 3.76 3.75 4.47
CA LEU A 90 3.00 2.61 4.97
C LEU A 90 2.27 3.03 6.24
N THR A 91 0.95 2.83 6.24
CA THR A 91 0.06 3.13 7.37
C THR A 91 -0.71 1.87 7.75
N ASP A 92 -0.76 1.58 9.04
CA ASP A 92 -1.55 0.49 9.64
C ASP A 92 -2.80 1.06 10.30
N GLU A 93 -3.94 0.87 9.65
CA GLU A 93 -5.24 1.39 10.11
C GLU A 93 -5.96 0.44 11.07
N ARG A 94 -5.36 -0.71 11.43
CA ARG A 94 -5.97 -1.67 12.37
C ARG A 94 -6.05 -1.09 13.78
N GLU A 95 -7.14 -1.36 14.48
CA GLU A 95 -7.35 -0.92 15.87
C GLU A 95 -6.20 -1.31 16.83
N ALA A 96 -5.64 -2.51 16.66
CA ALA A 96 -4.49 -2.98 17.45
C ALA A 96 -3.23 -2.11 17.27
N ALA A 97 -3.06 -1.48 16.10
CA ALA A 97 -1.95 -0.57 15.84
C ALA A 97 -2.17 0.80 16.51
N LYS A 98 -3.41 1.28 16.57
CA LYS A 98 -3.77 2.56 17.20
C LYS A 98 -3.46 2.57 18.71
N ALA A 99 -3.68 1.44 19.37
CA ALA A 99 -3.39 1.28 20.79
C ALA A 99 -1.88 1.31 21.16
N THR A 100 -0.97 1.15 20.19
CA THR A 100 0.49 1.05 20.43
C THR A 100 1.29 2.25 19.94
N ALA A 101 0.67 3.18 19.20
CA ALA A 101 1.34 4.35 18.63
C ALA A 101 1.87 5.34 19.69
N GLY A 102 1.51 5.18 20.97
CA GLY A 102 2.04 5.96 22.08
C GLY A 102 3.39 5.48 22.64
N ALA A 103 3.96 4.37 22.16
CA ALA A 103 5.13 3.76 22.80
C ALA A 103 6.47 3.94 22.08
N ASP A 104 6.55 4.04 20.74
CA ASP A 104 7.83 3.84 20.02
C ASP A 104 8.04 4.60 18.67
N SER A 105 7.40 5.74 18.39
CA SER A 105 7.83 6.56 17.24
C SER A 105 7.63 8.07 17.41
N ALA A 106 8.74 8.80 17.32
CA ALA A 106 8.83 10.24 17.11
C ALA A 106 8.35 10.57 15.69
N GLU A 107 7.10 11.03 15.60
CA GLU A 107 6.47 11.92 14.61
C GLU A 107 4.99 11.55 14.55
N VAL A 108 4.25 12.08 15.53
CA VAL A 108 2.79 12.11 15.49
C VAL A 108 2.43 13.13 14.42
N VAL A 109 1.87 12.67 13.29
CA VAL A 109 1.23 13.58 12.33
C VAL A 109 -0.03 14.07 13.03
N ASP A 110 0.00 15.31 13.50
CA ASP A 110 -1.05 15.97 14.26
C ASP A 110 -2.25 16.24 13.33
N VAL A 111 -3.08 15.21 13.10
CA VAL A 111 -4.39 15.33 12.47
C VAL A 111 -5.41 15.45 13.61
N PRO A 112 -6.05 16.62 13.79
CA PRO A 112 -6.95 16.84 14.92
C PRO A 112 -8.25 16.07 14.66
N ASP A 113 -8.38 14.88 15.26
CA ASP A 113 -9.57 14.00 15.40
C ASP A 113 -9.34 12.51 15.05
N GLU A 114 -8.14 12.09 14.62
CA GLU A 114 -7.84 10.67 14.39
C GLU A 114 -6.88 10.10 15.45
N GLU A 115 -7.26 8.97 16.06
CA GLU A 115 -6.36 8.22 16.95
C GLU A 115 -5.06 7.89 16.21
N PRO A 116 -3.89 8.00 16.86
CA PRO A 116 -2.61 7.87 16.18
C PRO A 116 -2.46 6.47 15.57
N THR A 117 -2.45 6.37 14.24
CA THR A 117 -2.17 5.13 13.52
C THR A 117 -0.66 4.90 13.40
N ARG A 118 -0.23 3.64 13.37
CA ARG A 118 1.19 3.32 13.14
C ARG A 118 1.54 3.62 11.68
N THR A 119 2.34 4.66 11.46
CA THR A 119 2.75 5.12 10.12
C THR A 119 4.27 5.21 10.02
N VAL A 120 4.84 4.78 8.90
CA VAL A 120 6.26 4.98 8.54
C VAL A 120 6.38 5.54 7.13
N THR A 121 7.37 6.40 6.91
CA THR A 121 7.68 7.01 5.61
C THR A 121 9.14 6.75 5.27
N TYR A 122 9.41 6.26 4.06
CA TYR A 122 10.75 6.01 3.54
C TYR A 122 11.03 6.88 2.34
N HIS A 123 12.15 7.59 2.37
CA HIS A 123 12.64 8.43 1.29
C HIS A 123 14.16 8.50 1.36
N TYR A 124 14.85 8.13 0.27
CA TYR A 124 16.31 8.09 0.24
C TYR A 124 16.87 8.72 -1.04
N GLU A 125 17.74 9.71 -0.87
CA GLU A 125 18.35 10.46 -1.97
C GLU A 125 19.60 9.77 -2.54
N ASN A 126 20.39 9.09 -1.69
CA ASN A 126 21.64 8.48 -2.13
C ASN A 126 21.49 6.98 -2.47
N GLY A 127 20.28 6.45 -2.36
CA GLY A 127 19.91 5.10 -2.76
C GLY A 127 20.75 4.01 -2.08
N ILE A 128 21.39 3.14 -2.88
CA ILE A 128 22.21 2.01 -2.37
C ILE A 128 23.33 2.43 -1.40
N VAL A 129 23.82 3.68 -1.47
CA VAL A 129 24.82 4.18 -0.51
C VAL A 129 24.20 4.28 0.89
N ASP A 130 22.98 4.79 0.98
CA ASP A 130 22.24 4.85 2.25
C ASP A 130 21.86 3.45 2.72
N PHE A 131 21.61 2.50 1.81
CA PHE A 131 21.36 1.11 2.16
C PHE A 131 22.57 0.43 2.81
N VAL A 132 23.76 0.59 2.24
CA VAL A 132 24.99 0.02 2.83
C VAL A 132 25.28 0.64 4.19
N LYS A 133 25.09 1.96 4.34
CA LYS A 133 25.21 2.63 5.64
C LYS A 133 24.25 2.04 6.67
N TYR A 134 22.99 1.83 6.28
CA TYR A 134 21.96 1.23 7.13
C TYR A 134 22.32 -0.21 7.56
N LEU A 135 22.85 -1.03 6.65
CA LEU A 135 23.29 -2.39 6.98
C LEU A 135 24.48 -2.40 7.94
N ASN A 136 25.40 -1.44 7.81
CA ASN A 136 26.58 -1.32 8.67
C ASN A 136 26.31 -0.65 10.03
N SER A 137 25.13 -0.05 10.22
CA SER A 137 24.73 0.54 11.51
C SER A 137 23.98 -0.44 12.42
N ARG A 138 23.76 -1.67 11.96
CA ARG A 138 23.15 -2.76 12.74
C ARG A 138 24.18 -3.61 13.45
#